data_AF-A0A150KWM4-F1
#
_entry.id   AF-A0A150KWM4-F1
#
_cell.length_a   1.000
_cell.length_b   1.000
_cell.length_c   1.000
_cell.angle_alpha   90.00
_cell.angle_beta   90.00
_cell.angle_gamma   90.00
#
_symmetry.space_group_name_H-M   'P 1'
#
loop_
_entity.id
_entity.type
_entity.pdbx_description
1 polymer ?
#
loop_
_entity_poly.entity_id
_entity_poly.type
_entity_poly.pdbx_seq_one_letter_code
_entity_poly.pdbx_strand_id
1 'polypeptide(L)'
;MSTPKLRDMLLSELYIAVRTAKELLKKVTEEDFSYQPNEKMRTLLEQANHLVQIPFVDVAIGQEKTEAEIRQLEKDLYSTDVIKLGEVMEKGFHELKAYYESLSEEDFLEKVTKPFYFSPDMEGHTQAKWLIETTTHAFHHRGQFFNYLKELGKDVSMFDLY
;
A
#
# COMPACT_ATOMS: atom_id res chain seq x y z
N MET A 1 23.58 -5.06 12.21
CA MET A 1 22.13 -5.38 12.25
C MET A 1 21.92 -6.59 11.37
N SER A 2 21.23 -7.64 11.84
CA SER A 2 20.98 -8.84 11.01
C SER A 2 19.89 -8.57 9.97
N THR A 3 19.88 -9.34 8.88
CA THR A 3 18.89 -9.24 7.81
C THR A 3 17.45 -9.41 8.30
N PRO A 4 17.12 -10.40 9.17
CA PRO A 4 15.78 -10.49 9.77
C PRO A 4 15.40 -9.24 10.55
N LYS A 5 16.34 -8.63 11.30
CA LYS A 5 16.05 -7.41 12.05
C LYS A 5 15.76 -6.22 11.14
N LEU A 6 16.43 -6.10 9.99
CA LEU A 6 16.13 -5.07 9.00
C LEU A 6 14.74 -5.25 8.39
N ARG A 7 14.41 -6.48 7.95
CA ARG A 7 13.10 -6.84 7.43
C ARG A 7 12.00 -6.49 8.42
N ASP A 8 12.15 -6.90 9.68
CA ASP A 8 11.14 -6.70 10.72
C ASP A 8 10.94 -5.22 11.05
N MET A 9 11.99 -4.39 10.98
CA MET A 9 11.85 -2.93 11.11
C MET A 9 11.07 -2.33 9.95
N LEU A 10 11.33 -2.74 8.70
CA LEU A 10 10.56 -2.27 7.54
C LEU A 10 9.09 -2.68 7.62
N LEU A 11 8.81 -3.91 8.04
CA LEU A 11 7.45 -4.39 8.29
C LEU A 11 6.77 -3.60 9.41
N SER A 12 7.50 -3.26 10.47
CA SER A 12 7.00 -2.39 11.54
C SER A 12 6.64 -0.99 11.03
N GLU A 13 7.50 -0.38 10.20
CA GLU A 13 7.22 0.93 9.59
C GLU A 13 6.01 0.87 8.64
N LEU A 14 5.90 -0.16 7.81
CA LEU A 14 4.72 -0.37 6.98
C LEU A 14 3.45 -0.54 7.83
N TYR A 15 3.53 -1.25 8.97
CA TYR A 15 2.39 -1.39 9.86
C TYR A 15 1.95 -0.05 10.49
N ILE A 16 2.88 0.89 10.70
CA ILE A 16 2.53 2.27 11.08
C ILE A 16 1.66 2.91 9.99
N ALA A 17 2.02 2.76 8.71
CA ALA A 17 1.19 3.26 7.61
C ALA A 17 -0.20 2.60 7.58
N VAL A 18 -0.28 1.29 7.80
CA VAL A 18 -1.54 0.53 7.85
C VAL A 18 -2.45 1.01 8.98
N ARG A 19 -1.95 1.07 10.22
CA ARG A 19 -2.80 1.44 11.38
C ARG A 19 -3.32 2.87 11.26
N THR A 20 -2.49 3.82 10.83
CA THR A 20 -2.91 5.22 10.75
C THR A 20 -3.76 5.51 9.53
N ALA A 21 -3.56 4.81 8.41
CA ALA A 21 -4.49 4.87 7.29
C ALA A 21 -5.89 4.38 7.70
N LYS A 22 -6.01 3.33 8.52
CA LYS A 22 -7.29 2.89 9.09
C LYS A 22 -7.94 3.96 9.96
N GLU A 23 -7.17 4.70 10.77
CA GLU A 23 -7.71 5.81 11.56
C GLU A 23 -8.19 6.98 10.68
N LEU A 24 -7.47 7.29 9.59
CA LEU A 24 -7.91 8.30 8.62
C LEU A 24 -9.20 7.88 7.91
N LEU A 25 -9.32 6.60 7.53
CA LEU A 25 -10.51 6.05 6.88
C LEU A 25 -11.77 6.25 7.72
N LYS A 26 -11.69 6.11 9.06
CA LYS A 26 -12.84 6.34 9.96
C LYS A 26 -13.41 7.75 9.92
N LYS A 27 -12.69 8.71 9.33
CA LYS A 27 -13.12 10.12 9.19
C LYS A 27 -13.84 10.39 7.87
N VAL A 28 -13.92 9.39 6.99
CA VAL A 28 -14.58 9.49 5.68
C VAL A 28 -16.05 9.11 5.79
N THR A 29 -16.89 9.88 5.12
CA THR A 29 -18.29 9.58 4.87
C THR A 29 -18.53 9.34 3.38
N GLU A 30 -19.63 8.67 3.02
CA GLU A 30 -19.96 8.39 1.60
C GLU A 30 -20.07 9.66 0.75
N GLU A 31 -20.53 10.77 1.36
CA GLU A 31 -20.62 12.08 0.72
C GLU A 31 -19.26 12.59 0.22
N ASP A 32 -18.16 12.17 0.86
CA ASP A 32 -16.82 12.60 0.48
C ASP A 32 -16.27 11.83 -0.74
N PHE A 33 -16.86 10.69 -1.11
CA PHE A 33 -16.27 9.77 -2.09
C PHE A 33 -16.02 10.40 -3.45
N SER A 34 -16.88 11.33 -3.86
CA SER A 34 -16.78 12.03 -5.13
C SER A 34 -15.77 13.18 -5.12
N TYR A 35 -15.22 13.54 -3.95
CA TYR A 35 -14.23 14.60 -3.85
C TYR A 35 -13.00 14.29 -4.69
N GLN A 36 -12.60 15.25 -5.52
CA GLN A 36 -11.48 15.12 -6.44
C GLN A 36 -10.77 16.48 -6.50
N PRO A 37 -9.50 16.59 -6.06
CA PRO A 37 -8.82 17.89 -6.01
C PRO A 37 -8.66 18.54 -7.39
N ASN A 38 -8.46 17.73 -8.42
CA ASN A 38 -8.52 18.15 -9.82
C ASN A 38 -8.75 16.95 -10.74
N GLU A 39 -9.16 17.23 -11.97
CA GLU A 39 -9.50 16.28 -13.04
C GLU A 39 -8.39 15.28 -13.42
N LYS A 40 -7.12 15.51 -13.02
CA LYS A 40 -6.01 14.57 -13.26
C LYS A 40 -5.68 13.70 -12.05
N MET A 41 -6.42 13.84 -10.96
CA MET A 41 -6.22 13.06 -9.73
C MET A 41 -7.35 12.04 -9.55
N ARG A 42 -7.09 11.04 -8.71
CA ARG A 42 -8.13 10.13 -8.23
C ARG A 42 -9.16 10.89 -7.41
N THR A 43 -10.40 10.41 -7.43
CA THR A 43 -11.40 10.74 -6.40
C THR A 43 -10.94 10.21 -5.04
N LEU A 44 -11.56 10.67 -3.94
CA LEU A 44 -11.24 10.20 -2.59
C LEU A 44 -11.44 8.68 -2.48
N LEU A 45 -12.52 8.15 -3.04
CA LEU A 45 -12.81 6.72 -3.00
C LEU A 45 -11.77 5.90 -3.78
N GLU A 46 -11.38 6.36 -4.96
CA GLU A 46 -10.33 5.71 -5.75
C GLU A 46 -8.97 5.79 -5.04
N GLN A 47 -8.66 6.92 -4.39
CA GLN A 47 -7.43 7.09 -3.63
C GLN A 47 -7.41 6.23 -2.36
N ALA A 48 -8.56 6.06 -1.69
CA ALA A 48 -8.72 5.19 -0.54
C ALA A 48 -8.51 3.73 -0.95
N ASN A 49 -9.18 3.27 -2.02
CA ASN A 49 -9.00 1.92 -2.57
C ASN A 49 -7.55 1.66 -2.97
N HIS A 50 -6.92 2.57 -3.72
CA HIS A 50 -5.51 2.46 -4.10
C HIS A 50 -4.62 2.29 -2.87
N LEU A 51 -4.77 3.16 -1.86
CA LEU A 51 -3.98 3.09 -0.62
C LEU A 51 -4.12 1.76 0.11
N VAL A 52 -5.35 1.28 0.34
CA VAL A 52 -5.57 0.05 1.13
C VAL A 52 -5.16 -1.21 0.38
N GLN A 53 -5.15 -1.18 -0.95
CA GLN A 53 -4.76 -2.32 -1.78
C GLN A 53 -3.24 -2.48 -1.89
N ILE A 54 -2.43 -1.45 -1.58
CA ILE A 54 -0.97 -1.47 -1.71
C ILE A 54 -0.34 -2.76 -1.16
N PRO A 55 -0.60 -3.23 0.08
CA PRO A 55 0.08 -4.41 0.59
C PRO A 55 -0.22 -5.69 -0.22
N PHE A 56 -1.47 -5.87 -0.67
CA PHE A 56 -1.87 -7.01 -1.49
C PHE A 56 -1.31 -6.94 -2.91
N VAL A 57 -1.41 -5.76 -3.54
CA VAL A 57 -1.01 -5.55 -4.92
C VAL A 57 0.52 -5.59 -5.04
N ASP A 58 1.24 -4.92 -4.14
CA ASP A 58 2.70 -4.88 -4.20
C ASP A 58 3.32 -6.24 -3.89
N VAL A 59 2.77 -7.05 -2.96
CA VAL A 59 3.28 -8.42 -2.75
C VAL A 59 3.01 -9.30 -3.98
N ALA A 60 1.85 -9.16 -4.62
CA ALA A 60 1.53 -9.88 -5.85
C ALA A 60 2.45 -9.49 -7.02
N ILE A 61 2.79 -8.20 -7.16
CA ILE A 61 3.78 -7.73 -8.14
C ILE A 61 5.17 -8.24 -7.77
N GLY A 62 5.53 -8.25 -6.48
CA GLY A 62 6.78 -8.81 -5.97
C GLY A 62 6.93 -10.31 -6.26
N GLN A 63 5.79 -11.01 -6.41
CA GLN A 63 5.69 -12.41 -6.85
C GLN A 63 5.57 -12.57 -8.37
N GLU A 64 5.76 -11.50 -9.14
CA GLU A 64 5.72 -11.48 -10.61
C GLU A 64 4.40 -11.95 -11.21
N LYS A 65 3.27 -11.68 -10.54
CA LYS A 65 1.95 -11.85 -11.16
C LYS A 65 1.79 -10.96 -12.38
N THR A 66 1.05 -11.47 -13.37
CA THR A 66 0.79 -10.76 -14.63
C THR A 66 -0.09 -9.53 -14.42
N GLU A 67 -0.02 -8.58 -15.35
CA GLU A 67 -0.90 -7.40 -15.33
C GLU A 67 -2.38 -7.78 -15.24
N ALA A 68 -2.80 -8.83 -15.94
CA ALA A 68 -4.19 -9.30 -15.91
C ALA A 68 -4.60 -9.79 -14.52
N GLU A 69 -3.73 -10.53 -13.82
CA GLU A 69 -3.97 -10.99 -12.46
C GLU A 69 -4.01 -9.83 -11.47
N ILE A 70 -3.12 -8.84 -11.62
CA ILE A 70 -3.11 -7.64 -10.78
C ILE A 70 -4.41 -6.83 -10.97
N ARG A 71 -4.82 -6.58 -12.21
CA ARG A 71 -6.08 -5.89 -12.51
C ARG A 71 -7.31 -6.64 -11.99
N GLN A 72 -7.28 -7.96 -11.98
CA GLN A 72 -8.36 -8.75 -11.39
C GLN A 72 -8.35 -8.62 -9.86
N LEU A 73 -7.18 -8.71 -9.24
CA LEU A 73 -7.03 -8.53 -7.80
C LEU A 73 -7.52 -7.16 -7.33
N GLU A 74 -7.16 -6.08 -8.02
CA GLU A 74 -7.63 -4.71 -7.72
C GLU A 74 -9.16 -4.60 -7.75
N LYS A 75 -9.81 -5.26 -8.72
CA LYS A 75 -11.28 -5.32 -8.83
C LYS A 75 -11.90 -6.11 -7.68
N ASP A 76 -11.34 -7.27 -7.35
CA ASP A 76 -11.86 -8.14 -6.30
C ASP A 76 -11.74 -7.51 -4.91
N LEU A 77 -10.72 -6.67 -4.70
CA LEU A 77 -10.48 -5.94 -3.45
C LEU A 77 -11.21 -4.60 -3.38
N TYR A 78 -11.80 -4.11 -4.48
CA TYR A 78 -12.43 -2.80 -4.51
C TYR A 78 -13.67 -2.76 -3.61
N SER A 79 -13.83 -1.67 -2.85
CA SER A 79 -14.99 -1.49 -1.98
C SER A 79 -15.38 -0.03 -1.81
N THR A 80 -16.67 0.19 -1.53
CA THR A 80 -17.22 1.47 -1.08
C THR A 80 -17.51 1.48 0.43
N ASP A 81 -17.26 0.37 1.13
CA ASP A 81 -17.44 0.28 2.57
C ASP A 81 -16.11 0.60 3.27
N VAL A 82 -16.08 1.70 4.04
CA VAL A 82 -14.90 2.18 4.77
C VAL A 82 -14.36 1.13 5.76
N ILE A 83 -15.24 0.37 6.42
CA ILE A 83 -14.81 -0.73 7.30
C ILE A 83 -14.12 -1.80 6.48
N LYS A 84 -14.70 -2.15 5.32
CA LYS A 84 -14.12 -3.14 4.42
C LYS A 84 -12.75 -2.71 3.87
N LEU A 85 -12.59 -1.43 3.52
CA LEU A 85 -11.31 -0.88 3.09
C LEU A 85 -10.22 -1.06 4.17
N GLY A 86 -10.56 -0.79 5.43
CA GLY A 86 -9.67 -1.03 6.56
C GLY A 86 -9.28 -2.50 6.73
N GLU A 87 -10.22 -3.42 6.53
CA GLU A 87 -9.93 -4.87 6.54
C GLU A 87 -9.02 -5.30 5.39
N VAL A 88 -9.22 -4.75 4.18
CA VAL A 88 -8.39 -5.06 3.01
C VAL A 88 -6.94 -4.70 3.29
N MET A 89 -6.69 -3.51 3.85
CA MET A 89 -5.32 -3.08 4.16
C MET A 89 -4.65 -3.98 5.20
N GLU A 90 -5.37 -4.35 6.25
CA GLU A 90 -4.84 -5.16 7.34
C GLU A 90 -4.57 -6.60 6.89
N LYS A 91 -5.51 -7.21 6.15
CA LYS A 91 -5.31 -8.55 5.58
C LYS A 91 -4.13 -8.55 4.60
N GLY A 92 -4.03 -7.54 3.75
CA GLY A 92 -2.93 -7.40 2.80
C GLY A 92 -1.57 -7.28 3.51
N PHE A 93 -1.52 -6.52 4.62
CA PHE A 93 -0.31 -6.45 5.44
C PHE A 93 0.09 -7.81 5.99
N HIS A 94 -0.86 -8.61 6.49
CA HIS A 94 -0.55 -9.94 7.03
C HIS A 94 -0.03 -10.90 5.95
N GLU A 95 -0.61 -10.87 4.75
CA GLU A 95 -0.14 -11.67 3.61
C GLU A 95 1.26 -11.23 3.15
N LEU A 96 1.49 -9.93 3.02
CA LEU A 96 2.80 -9.37 2.71
C LEU A 96 3.84 -9.77 3.76
N LYS A 97 3.50 -9.62 5.05
CA LYS A 97 4.36 -10.00 6.16
C LYS A 97 4.71 -11.49 6.10
N ALA A 98 3.72 -12.36 5.92
CA ALA A 98 3.92 -13.80 5.82
C ALA A 98 4.85 -14.16 4.64
N TYR A 99 4.67 -13.52 3.48
CA TYR A 99 5.56 -13.70 2.34
C TYR A 99 7.02 -13.35 2.68
N TYR A 100 7.29 -12.14 3.19
CA TYR A 100 8.66 -11.74 3.52
C TYR A 100 9.28 -12.52 4.70
N GLU A 101 8.45 -13.01 5.63
CA GLU A 101 8.91 -13.91 6.70
C GLU A 101 9.27 -15.31 6.20
N SER A 102 8.67 -15.75 5.08
CA SER A 102 8.95 -17.04 4.46
C SER A 102 10.22 -17.07 3.60
N LEU A 103 10.73 -15.90 3.18
CA LEU A 103 11.94 -15.81 2.37
C LEU A 103 13.18 -16.20 3.16
N SER A 104 14.10 -16.91 2.50
CA SER A 104 15.46 -17.07 3.01
C SER A 104 16.20 -15.73 3.02
N GLU A 105 17.31 -15.63 3.76
CA GLU A 105 18.15 -14.43 3.73
C GLU A 105 18.72 -14.16 2.33
N GLU A 106 19.12 -15.21 1.62
CA GLU A 106 19.58 -15.14 0.23
C GLU A 106 18.47 -14.63 -0.70
N ASP A 107 17.27 -15.21 -0.63
CA ASP A 107 16.13 -14.73 -1.45
C ASP A 107 15.77 -13.28 -1.14
N PHE A 108 15.78 -12.89 0.14
CA PHE A 108 15.45 -11.52 0.51
C PHE A 108 16.45 -10.50 -0.06
N LEU A 109 17.74 -10.84 -0.08
CA LEU A 109 18.80 -9.93 -0.50
C LEU A 109 19.10 -9.99 -2.00
N GLU A 110 18.94 -11.16 -2.64
CA GLU A 110 19.45 -11.42 -3.99
C GLU A 110 18.37 -11.73 -5.02
N LYS A 111 17.20 -12.27 -4.61
CA LYS A 111 16.13 -12.55 -5.57
C LYS A 111 15.58 -11.26 -6.15
N VAL A 112 15.73 -11.11 -7.47
CA VAL A 112 15.26 -9.97 -8.24
C VAL A 112 13.87 -10.25 -8.81
N THR A 113 12.98 -9.27 -8.66
CA THR A 113 11.67 -9.21 -9.32
C THR A 113 11.67 -8.11 -10.36
N LYS A 114 11.15 -8.38 -11.56
CA LYS A 114 10.89 -7.36 -12.58
C LYS A 114 9.38 -7.17 -12.78
N PRO A 115 8.78 -6.08 -12.26
CA PRO A 115 7.36 -5.79 -12.44
C PRO A 115 6.96 -5.73 -13.92
N PHE A 116 5.73 -6.11 -14.24
CA PHE A 116 5.21 -6.15 -15.62
C PHE A 116 5.27 -4.80 -16.36
N TYR A 117 5.31 -3.68 -15.62
CA TYR A 117 5.34 -2.33 -16.17
C TYR A 117 6.77 -1.77 -16.32
N PHE A 118 7.81 -2.52 -15.94
CA PHE A 118 9.18 -2.12 -16.23
C PHE A 118 9.46 -2.29 -17.72
N SER A 119 10.09 -1.30 -18.34
CA SER A 119 10.51 -1.43 -19.73
C SER A 119 11.59 -2.52 -19.87
N PRO A 120 11.80 -3.08 -21.07
CA PRO A 120 12.78 -4.14 -21.29
C PRO A 120 14.19 -3.80 -20.80
N ASP A 121 14.58 -2.53 -20.85
CA ASP A 121 15.89 -1.99 -20.46
C ASP A 121 16.03 -1.70 -18.95
N MET A 122 14.94 -1.68 -18.18
CA MET A 122 15.02 -1.49 -16.73
C MET A 122 15.44 -2.76 -16.00
N GLU A 123 16.35 -2.61 -15.03
CA GLU A 123 16.72 -3.68 -14.09
C GLU A 123 15.62 -3.89 -13.05
N GLY A 124 15.38 -5.15 -12.68
CA GLY A 124 14.46 -5.49 -11.60
C GLY A 124 15.01 -5.11 -10.23
N HIS A 125 14.18 -5.25 -9.20
CA HIS A 125 14.53 -4.92 -7.82
C HIS A 125 14.65 -6.17 -6.96
N THR A 126 15.61 -6.18 -6.04
CA THR A 126 15.69 -7.24 -5.03
C THR A 126 14.46 -7.20 -4.11
N GLN A 127 14.11 -8.31 -3.46
CA GLN A 127 12.99 -8.34 -2.51
C GLN A 127 13.15 -7.31 -1.38
N ALA A 128 14.37 -7.12 -0.88
CA ALA A 128 14.67 -6.08 0.12
C ALA A 128 14.36 -4.68 -0.40
N LYS A 129 14.76 -4.36 -1.64
CA LYS A 129 14.44 -3.08 -2.28
C LYS A 129 12.93 -2.95 -2.51
N TRP A 130 12.26 -4.02 -2.91
CA TRP A 130 10.82 -4.04 -3.13
C TRP A 130 10.04 -3.75 -1.83
N LEU A 131 10.44 -4.32 -0.70
CA LEU A 131 9.81 -4.01 0.61
C LEU A 131 9.97 -2.55 1.01
N ILE A 132 11.12 -1.94 0.71
CA ILE A 132 11.34 -0.49 0.92
C ILE A 132 10.40 0.31 0.02
N GLU A 133 10.25 -0.09 -1.24
CA GLU A 133 9.34 0.55 -2.19
C GLU A 133 7.89 0.45 -1.73
N THR A 134 7.40 -0.73 -1.34
CA THR A 134 6.05 -0.89 -0.79
C THR A 134 5.83 -0.02 0.46
N THR A 135 6.83 0.05 1.34
CA THR A 135 6.75 0.89 2.53
C THR A 135 6.61 2.36 2.14
N THR A 136 7.50 2.87 1.29
CA THR A 136 7.45 4.29 0.85
C THR A 136 6.22 4.62 0.02
N HIS A 137 5.72 3.68 -0.80
CA HIS A 137 4.49 3.77 -1.58
C HIS A 137 3.27 3.95 -0.66
N ALA A 138 3.17 3.15 0.41
CA ALA A 138 2.12 3.29 1.41
C ALA A 138 2.16 4.65 2.11
N PHE A 139 3.34 5.11 2.56
CA PHE A 139 3.48 6.44 3.18
C PHE A 139 3.14 7.58 2.22
N HIS A 140 3.56 7.48 0.94
CA HIS A 140 3.25 8.47 -0.09
C HIS A 140 1.74 8.65 -0.27
N HIS A 141 1.01 7.56 -0.52
CA HIS A 141 -0.44 7.65 -0.74
C HIS A 141 -1.24 7.90 0.53
N ARG A 142 -0.74 7.51 1.71
CA ARG A 142 -1.31 7.92 2.99
C ARG A 142 -1.22 9.44 3.18
N GLY A 143 -0.07 10.04 2.83
CA GLY A 143 0.10 11.49 2.85
C GLY A 143 -0.82 12.22 1.87
N GLN A 144 -0.97 11.67 0.66
CA GLN A 144 -1.92 12.19 -0.32
C GLN A 144 -3.37 12.11 0.20
N PHE A 145 -3.76 10.97 0.78
CA PHE A 145 -5.08 10.77 1.36
C PHE A 145 -5.36 11.73 2.52
N PHE A 146 -4.39 11.92 3.42
CA PHE A 146 -4.46 12.91 4.49
C PHE A 146 -4.72 14.33 3.96
N ASN A 147 -4.06 14.72 2.87
CA ASN A 147 -4.29 16.03 2.25
C ASN A 147 -5.71 16.16 1.69
N TYR A 148 -6.32 15.10 1.16
CA TYR A 148 -7.71 15.17 0.69
C TYR A 148 -8.66 15.42 1.86
N LEU A 149 -8.43 14.76 2.99
CA LEU A 149 -9.22 14.99 4.22
C LEU A 149 -9.04 16.42 4.75
N LYS A 150 -7.84 16.99 4.64
CA LYS A 150 -7.57 18.40 4.99
C LYS A 150 -8.37 19.37 4.11
N GLU A 151 -8.35 19.17 2.80
CA GLU A 151 -9.09 20.02 1.86
C GLU A 151 -10.62 19.91 2.04
N LEU A 152 -11.11 18.74 2.43
CA LEU A 152 -12.50 18.51 2.82
C LEU A 152 -12.89 19.13 4.17
N GLY A 153 -11.95 19.75 4.89
CA GLY A 153 -12.19 20.32 6.21
C GLY A 153 -12.44 19.29 7.30
N LYS A 154 -12.04 18.03 7.11
CA LYS A 154 -12.13 17.01 8.16
C LYS A 154 -11.18 17.34 9.30
N ASP A 155 -11.56 16.93 10.51
CA ASP A 155 -10.71 17.07 11.69
C ASP A 155 -9.56 16.05 11.64
N VAL A 156 -8.53 16.39 10.88
CA VAL A 156 -7.27 15.64 10.79
C VAL A 156 -6.10 16.53 11.21
N SER A 157 -5.07 15.94 11.79
CA SER A 157 -3.84 16.61 12.23
C SER A 157 -2.64 15.72 11.98
N MET A 158 -1.43 16.28 12.08
CA MET A 158 -0.20 15.50 11.91
C MET A 158 -0.10 14.34 12.92
N PHE A 159 -0.75 14.43 14.08
CA PHE A 159 -0.79 13.35 15.06
C PHE A 159 -1.53 12.11 14.57
N ASP A 160 -2.45 12.25 13.61
CA ASP A 160 -3.13 11.11 12.99
C ASP A 160 -2.19 10.27 12.10
N LEU A 161 -0.96 10.75 11.84
CA LEU A 161 0.04 10.06 11.01
C LEU A 161 1.06 9.24 11.83
N TYR A 162 0.98 9.28 13.18
CA TYR A 162 1.95 8.66 14.10
C TYR A 162 1.32 7.72 15.14
#